data_AF-A0A553KRC7-F1
#
_entry.id   AF-A0A553KRC7-F1
#
_cell.length_a   1.000
_cell.length_b   1.000
_cell.length_c   1.000
_cell.angle_alpha   90.00
_cell.angle_beta   90.00
_cell.angle_gamma   90.00
#
_symmetry.space_group_name_H-M   'P 1'
#
loop_
_entity.id
_entity.type
_entity.pdbx_description
1 polymer ?
#
loop_
_entity_poly.entity_id
_entity_poly.type
_entity_poly.pdbx_seq_one_letter_code
_entity_poly.pdbx_strand_id
1 'polypeptide(L)'
;TPYVHVDETRALRHAIEVRHASFIDPAFVKLLRRHKVALVVSDSTEPWPQLEDLSADFVYMRLHGTKTKYSGEYSDAALEQWARRIESWSRGEQPGDAHLAAPDLSPPRTRTRDVYCYFDNDAKTKAPFDAQRLLERLGLHARAAAAG
;
A
#
# COMPACT_ATOMS: atom_id res chain seq x y z
N THR A 1 -23.83 3.05 25.20
CA THR A 1 -24.06 3.21 23.74
C THR A 1 -22.75 3.64 23.14
N PRO A 2 -22.14 2.94 22.17
CA PRO A 2 -20.90 3.43 21.57
C PRO A 2 -21.19 4.78 20.90
N TYR A 3 -20.35 5.78 21.20
CA TYR A 3 -20.47 7.14 20.71
C TYR A 3 -19.95 7.18 19.27
N VAL A 4 -20.84 7.05 18.29
CA VAL A 4 -20.52 7.24 16.86
C VAL A 4 -21.23 8.51 16.40
N HIS A 5 -20.83 9.65 16.97
CA HIS A 5 -21.30 10.94 16.49
C HIS A 5 -20.53 11.27 15.20
N VAL A 6 -21.23 11.25 14.07
CA VAL A 6 -20.69 11.74 12.80
C VAL A 6 -20.71 13.27 12.87
N ASP A 7 -19.53 13.88 12.90
CA ASP A 7 -19.36 15.33 12.93
C ASP A 7 -19.76 15.99 11.61
N GLU A 8 -19.41 15.35 10.49
CA GLU A 8 -19.72 15.83 9.16
C GLU A 8 -19.77 14.69 8.12
N THR A 9 -20.44 14.94 6.99
CA THR A 9 -20.41 14.02 5.85
C THR A 9 -19.11 14.20 5.08
N ARG A 10 -18.29 13.15 5.00
CA ARG A 10 -17.01 13.14 4.27
C ARG A 10 -17.07 12.21 3.08
N ALA A 11 -16.38 12.58 2.00
CA ALA A 11 -16.17 11.67 0.87
C ALA A 11 -15.29 10.48 1.32
N LEU A 12 -15.78 9.26 1.09
CA LEU A 12 -15.05 8.04 1.42
C LEU A 12 -14.26 7.53 0.21
N ARG A 13 -12.98 7.21 0.44
CA ARG A 13 -12.13 6.48 -0.51
C ARG A 13 -12.05 5.02 -0.08
N HIS A 14 -12.16 4.11 -1.04
CA HIS A 14 -12.23 2.68 -0.78
C HIS A 14 -10.98 1.98 -1.31
N ALA A 15 -10.50 0.99 -0.55
CA ALA A 15 -9.43 0.10 -0.97
C ALA A 15 -9.86 -1.36 -0.78
N ILE A 16 -9.48 -2.24 -1.70
CA ILE A 16 -9.79 -3.67 -1.67
C ILE A 16 -8.50 -4.47 -1.67
N GLU A 17 -8.36 -5.34 -0.68
CA GLU A 17 -7.28 -6.31 -0.59
C GLU A 17 -7.75 -7.69 -1.00
N VAL A 18 -6.99 -8.33 -1.90
CA VAL A 18 -7.31 -9.65 -2.43
C VAL A 18 -6.43 -10.72 -1.81
N ARG A 19 -6.98 -11.92 -1.65
CA ARG A 19 -6.34 -13.06 -0.98
C ARG A 19 -6.40 -14.34 -1.83
N HIS A 20 -6.74 -14.22 -3.11
CA HIS A 20 -6.98 -15.36 -3.99
C HIS A 20 -6.57 -15.09 -5.43
N ALA A 21 -5.98 -16.08 -6.10
CA ALA A 21 -5.43 -15.96 -7.46
C ALA A 21 -6.47 -15.65 -8.54
N SER A 22 -7.76 -15.91 -8.29
CA SER A 22 -8.84 -15.54 -9.21
C SER A 22 -8.96 -14.04 -9.46
N PHE A 23 -8.33 -13.20 -8.64
CA PHE A 23 -8.29 -11.75 -8.85
C PHE A 23 -7.14 -11.28 -9.74
N ILE A 24 -6.26 -12.19 -10.19
CA ILE A 24 -5.25 -11.91 -11.22
C ILE A 24 -5.97 -11.90 -12.58
N ASP A 25 -6.80 -10.88 -12.80
CA ASP A 25 -7.66 -10.73 -13.97
C ASP A 25 -7.76 -9.24 -14.37
N PRO A 26 -7.46 -8.88 -15.64
CA PRO A 26 -7.66 -7.52 -16.13
C PRO A 26 -9.08 -6.96 -15.92
N ALA A 27 -10.12 -7.80 -15.92
CA ALA A 27 -11.50 -7.39 -15.67
C ALA A 27 -11.68 -6.84 -14.25
N PHE A 28 -10.99 -7.42 -13.27
CA PHE A 28 -10.99 -6.93 -11.89
C PHE A 28 -10.35 -5.55 -11.79
N VAL A 29 -9.18 -5.35 -12.42
CA VAL A 29 -8.49 -4.04 -12.44
C VAL A 29 -9.36 -2.98 -13.12
N LYS A 30 -10.05 -3.31 -14.22
CA LYS A 30 -11.00 -2.42 -14.89
C LYS A 30 -12.15 -2.01 -13.97
N LEU A 31 -12.69 -2.95 -13.20
CA LEU A 31 -13.77 -2.68 -12.24
C LEU A 31 -13.31 -1.71 -11.16
N LEU A 32 -12.15 -1.94 -10.55
CA LEU A 32 -11.57 -1.03 -9.55
C LEU A 32 -11.39 0.39 -10.10
N ARG A 33 -10.81 0.51 -11.30
CA ARG A 33 -10.62 1.80 -11.98
C ARG A 33 -11.93 2.53 -12.26
N ARG A 34 -12.96 1.81 -12.72
CA ARG A 34 -14.31 2.38 -12.97
C ARG A 34 -14.90 3.01 -11.71
N HIS A 35 -14.66 2.39 -10.56
CA HIS A 35 -15.21 2.82 -9.27
C HIS A 35 -14.25 3.66 -8.43
N LYS A 36 -13.06 3.99 -8.96
CA LYS A 36 -12.00 4.73 -8.24
C LYS A 36 -11.63 4.08 -6.90
N VAL A 37 -11.61 2.75 -6.89
CA VAL A 37 -11.24 1.93 -5.72
C VAL A 37 -9.77 1.53 -5.87
N ALA A 38 -8.98 1.70 -4.81
CA ALA A 38 -7.58 1.27 -4.81
C ALA A 38 -7.48 -0.24 -4.62
N LEU A 39 -6.66 -0.89 -5.43
CA LEU A 39 -6.09 -2.19 -5.13
C LEU A 39 -5.08 -2.02 -3.98
N VAL A 40 -5.24 -2.80 -2.91
CA VAL A 40 -4.25 -2.81 -1.84
C VAL A 40 -3.00 -3.56 -2.31
N VAL A 41 -1.86 -2.90 -2.28
CA VAL A 41 -0.55 -3.54 -2.45
C VAL A 41 -0.24 -4.27 -1.15
N SER A 42 -0.45 -5.58 -1.15
CA SER A 42 -0.28 -6.44 0.02
C SER A 42 1.01 -7.24 -0.10
N ASP A 43 1.92 -7.05 0.84
CA ASP A 43 3.10 -7.89 1.01
C ASP A 43 2.86 -8.85 2.16
N SER A 44 2.88 -10.16 1.88
CA SER A 44 2.54 -11.20 2.85
C SER A 44 3.43 -12.41 2.71
N THR A 45 3.55 -13.15 3.81
CA THR A 45 4.24 -14.44 3.87
C THR A 45 3.38 -15.63 3.43
N GLU A 46 2.09 -15.37 3.18
CA GLU A 46 1.17 -16.32 2.58
C GLU A 46 1.21 -16.17 1.06
N PRO A 47 0.94 -17.24 0.28
CA PRO A 47 1.05 -17.24 -1.18
C PRO A 47 -0.14 -16.52 -1.85
N TRP A 48 -0.55 -15.38 -1.32
CA TRP A 48 -1.57 -14.52 -1.91
C TRP A 48 -0.98 -13.67 -3.04
N PRO A 49 -1.78 -13.25 -4.03
CA PRO A 49 -1.30 -12.39 -5.09
C PRO A 49 -0.79 -11.04 -4.52
N GLN A 50 0.45 -10.70 -4.88
CA GLN A 50 1.00 -9.36 -4.70
C GLN A 50 0.94 -8.63 -6.04
N LEU A 51 -0.02 -7.72 -6.15
CA LEU A 51 -0.30 -6.96 -7.37
C LEU A 51 -0.09 -5.47 -7.10
N GLU A 52 0.34 -4.76 -8.13
CA GLU A 52 0.76 -3.36 -8.08
C GLU A 52 0.01 -2.50 -9.12
N ASP A 53 -1.11 -2.99 -9.67
CA ASP A 53 -1.95 -2.24 -10.61
C ASP A 53 -2.53 -0.97 -9.97
N LEU A 54 -2.08 0.19 -10.48
CA LEU A 54 -2.65 1.47 -10.08
C LEU A 54 -4.10 1.58 -10.58
N SER A 55 -5.02 1.74 -9.64
CA SER A 55 -6.47 1.68 -9.87
C SER A 55 -7.23 2.91 -9.35
N ALA A 56 -6.59 3.72 -8.52
CA ALA A 56 -7.12 4.98 -8.00
C ALA A 56 -6.09 6.13 -8.09
N ASP A 57 -6.48 7.30 -7.61
CA ASP A 57 -5.64 8.49 -7.42
C ASP A 57 -4.79 8.44 -6.14
N PHE A 58 -4.86 7.32 -5.40
CA PHE A 58 -4.02 7.02 -4.24
C PHE A 58 -3.54 5.56 -4.27
N VAL A 59 -2.52 5.26 -3.48
CA VAL A 59 -2.01 3.91 -3.22
C VAL A 59 -2.24 3.57 -1.75
N TYR A 60 -2.65 2.33 -1.50
CA TYR A 60 -2.82 1.79 -0.16
C TYR A 60 -1.99 0.51 -0.02
N MET A 61 -1.08 0.48 0.93
CA MET A 61 -0.15 -0.63 1.15
C MET A 61 -0.37 -1.25 2.51
N ARG A 62 -0.33 -2.58 2.55
CA ARG A 62 -0.32 -3.39 3.79
C ARG A 62 0.89 -4.31 3.77
N LEU A 63 1.85 -4.03 4.63
CA LEU A 63 3.13 -4.72 4.72
C LEU A 63 3.12 -5.65 5.93
N HIS A 64 2.91 -6.95 5.70
CA HIS A 64 2.77 -7.96 6.76
C HIS A 64 4.10 -8.63 7.18
N GLY A 65 5.23 -8.25 6.57
CA GLY A 65 6.56 -8.78 6.89
C GLY A 65 6.96 -10.04 6.12
N THR A 66 8.20 -10.49 6.31
CA THR A 66 8.78 -11.68 5.67
C THR A 66 9.03 -12.81 6.70
N LYS A 67 8.81 -14.06 6.30
CA LYS A 67 8.82 -15.27 7.16
C LYS A 67 10.23 -15.76 7.55
N THR A 68 11.23 -14.89 7.68
CA THR A 68 12.55 -15.35 8.14
C THR A 68 12.54 -15.52 9.67
N LYS A 69 12.83 -16.76 10.09
CA LYS A 69 12.88 -17.26 11.48
C LYS A 69 13.80 -16.48 12.44
N TYR A 70 14.48 -15.42 12.01
CA TYR A 70 15.51 -14.72 12.78
C TYR A 70 15.28 -13.23 13.09
N SER A 71 14.25 -12.54 12.57
CA SER A 71 14.03 -11.16 13.06
C SER A 71 12.65 -10.53 12.89
N GLY A 72 11.71 -11.04 12.08
CA GLY A 72 10.38 -10.41 11.94
C GLY A 72 10.41 -8.94 11.43
N GLU A 73 11.56 -8.52 10.91
CA GLU A 73 11.86 -7.18 10.42
C GLU A 73 12.03 -7.24 8.89
N TYR A 74 11.65 -6.17 8.21
CA TYR A 74 12.08 -5.99 6.82
C TYR A 74 13.60 -5.77 6.75
N SER A 75 14.26 -6.43 5.79
CA SER A 75 15.66 -6.17 5.49
C SER A 75 15.83 -4.75 4.94
N ASP A 76 17.03 -4.17 5.10
CA ASP A 76 17.31 -2.83 4.55
C ASP A 76 17.07 -2.77 3.04
N ALA A 77 17.42 -3.84 2.31
CA ALA A 77 17.21 -3.93 0.86
C ALA A 77 15.71 -3.96 0.49
N ALA A 78 14.88 -4.66 1.28
CA ALA A 78 13.44 -4.68 1.06
C ALA A 78 12.82 -3.31 1.34
N LEU A 79 13.21 -2.63 2.44
CA LEU A 79 12.76 -1.27 2.72
C LEU A 79 13.19 -0.27 1.64
N GLU A 80 14.40 -0.42 1.09
CA GLU A 80 14.88 0.41 -0.02
C GLU A 80 14.05 0.18 -1.30
N GLN A 81 13.66 -1.05 -1.56
CA GLN A 81 12.77 -1.37 -2.68
C GLN A 81 11.39 -0.74 -2.49
N TRP A 82 10.83 -0.80 -1.28
CA TRP A 82 9.56 -0.15 -0.97
C TRP A 82 9.65 1.37 -1.05
N ALA A 83 10.73 1.97 -0.55
CA ALA A 83 10.96 3.41 -0.65
C ALA A 83 10.94 3.87 -2.12
N ARG A 84 11.68 3.20 -3.00
CA ARG A 84 11.70 3.51 -4.44
C ARG A 84 10.32 3.36 -5.10
N ARG A 85 9.55 2.34 -4.73
CA ARG A 85 8.17 2.15 -5.20
C ARG A 85 7.26 3.31 -4.74
N ILE A 86 7.31 3.65 -3.46
CA ILE A 86 6.54 4.75 -2.86
C ILE A 86 6.87 6.09 -3.54
N GLU A 87 8.15 6.38 -3.75
CA GLU A 87 8.58 7.58 -4.46
C GLU A 87 8.02 7.64 -5.89
N SER A 88 8.12 6.55 -6.64
CA SER A 88 7.55 6.46 -7.99
C SER A 88 6.04 6.70 -7.98
N TRP A 89 5.30 6.00 -7.11
CA TRP A 89 3.85 6.17 -7.00
C TRP A 89 3.45 7.59 -6.61
N SER A 90 4.17 8.22 -5.67
CA SER A 90 3.89 9.59 -5.23
C SER A 90 4.04 10.62 -6.34
N ARG A 91 4.92 10.38 -7.32
CA ARG A 91 5.07 11.17 -8.56
C ARG A 91 4.08 10.79 -9.67
N GLY A 92 3.11 9.93 -9.36
CA GLY A 92 2.11 9.49 -10.33
C GLY A 92 2.60 8.39 -11.29
N GLU A 93 3.80 7.87 -11.08
CA GLU A 93 4.44 6.87 -11.95
C GLU A 93 4.09 5.45 -11.53
N GLN A 94 4.23 4.50 -12.45
CA GLN A 94 4.15 3.07 -12.16
C GLN A 94 5.55 2.46 -12.34
N PRO A 95 6.08 1.73 -11.35
CA PRO A 95 7.37 1.05 -11.48
C PRO A 95 7.41 0.12 -12.69
N GLY A 96 8.54 0.08 -13.40
CA GLY A 96 8.70 -0.76 -14.61
C GLY A 96 8.75 -2.26 -14.31
N ASP A 97 9.08 -2.64 -13.08
CA ASP A 97 9.08 -4.01 -12.56
C ASP A 97 7.81 -4.34 -11.76
N ALA A 98 6.76 -3.52 -11.85
CA ALA A 98 5.51 -3.74 -11.13
C ALA A 98 4.87 -5.08 -11.54
N HIS A 99 4.38 -5.83 -10.56
CA HIS A 99 3.61 -7.05 -10.82
C HIS A 99 2.15 -6.69 -11.13
N LEU A 100 1.70 -6.96 -12.36
CA LEU A 100 0.41 -6.50 -12.86
C LEU A 100 -0.51 -7.64 -13.26
N ALA A 101 -1.77 -7.55 -12.85
CA ALA A 101 -2.86 -8.34 -13.41
C ALA A 101 -3.32 -7.79 -14.77
N ALA A 102 -3.09 -6.51 -15.06
CA ALA A 102 -3.49 -5.86 -16.31
C ALA A 102 -2.34 -5.10 -17.00
N PRO A 103 -1.28 -5.79 -17.47
CA PRO A 103 -0.08 -5.14 -18.02
C PRO A 103 -0.34 -4.27 -19.26
N ASP A 104 -1.35 -4.60 -20.06
CA ASP A 104 -1.70 -3.85 -21.28
C ASP A 104 -2.52 -2.58 -21.01
N LEU A 105 -2.95 -2.34 -19.77
CA LEU A 105 -3.79 -1.19 -19.43
C LEU A 105 -2.96 -0.08 -18.79
N SER A 106 -2.87 1.07 -19.46
CA SER A 106 -2.26 2.26 -18.86
C SER A 106 -2.94 2.65 -17.54
N PRO A 107 -2.17 3.03 -16.50
CA PRO A 107 -2.73 3.45 -15.22
C PRO A 107 -3.53 4.75 -15.37
N PRO A 108 -4.46 5.05 -14.45
CA PRO A 108 -5.13 6.35 -14.40
C PRO A 108 -4.09 7.48 -14.36
N ARG A 109 -4.27 8.50 -15.21
CA ARG A 109 -3.36 9.64 -15.25
C ARG A 109 -3.58 10.54 -14.04
N THR A 110 -2.53 10.75 -13.26
CA THR A 110 -2.48 11.74 -12.18
C THR A 110 -1.05 12.28 -12.10
N ARG A 111 -0.91 13.53 -11.65
CA ARG A 111 0.41 14.14 -11.43
C ARG A 111 1.08 13.63 -10.17
N THR A 112 0.30 13.29 -9.16
CA THR A 112 0.77 12.79 -7.87
C THR A 112 -0.23 11.81 -7.28
N ARG A 113 0.21 10.99 -6.32
CA ARG A 113 -0.67 10.13 -5.52
C ARG A 113 -0.37 10.28 -4.05
N ASP A 114 -1.41 10.28 -3.23
CA ASP A 114 -1.26 9.98 -1.81
C ASP A 114 -0.85 8.50 -1.69
N VAL A 115 0.14 8.21 -0.85
CA VAL A 115 0.56 6.84 -0.56
C VAL A 115 0.37 6.57 0.93
N TYR A 116 -0.53 5.64 1.24
CA TYR A 116 -0.79 5.19 2.60
C TYR A 116 -0.09 3.85 2.81
N CYS A 117 0.85 3.79 3.76
CA CYS A 117 1.61 2.58 4.05
C CYS A 117 1.44 2.16 5.51
N TYR A 118 0.90 0.97 5.71
CA TYR A 118 0.69 0.38 7.03
C TYR A 118 1.54 -0.89 7.18
N PHE A 119 2.28 -0.97 8.28
CA PHE A 119 2.96 -2.20 8.70
C PHE A 119 2.01 -2.97 9.62
N ASP A 120 1.57 -4.13 9.17
CA ASP A 120 0.55 -4.97 9.82
C ASP A 120 1.13 -6.33 10.25
N ASN A 121 2.38 -6.32 10.72
CA ASN A 121 3.03 -7.49 11.27
C ASN A 121 2.63 -7.69 12.75
N ASP A 122 1.70 -8.60 13.01
CA ASP A 122 1.20 -8.94 14.36
C ASP A 122 2.25 -9.61 15.28
N ALA A 123 3.43 -9.95 14.75
CA ALA A 123 4.51 -10.52 15.53
C ALA A 123 5.38 -9.42 16.18
N LYS A 124 5.02 -9.03 17.42
CA LYS A 124 5.92 -8.43 18.43
C LYS A 124 6.70 -7.17 17.97
N THR A 125 6.10 -5.99 18.20
CA THR A 125 6.76 -4.66 18.33
C THR A 125 7.62 -4.13 17.18
N LYS A 126 7.75 -4.81 16.03
CA LYS A 126 8.63 -4.37 14.92
C LYS A 126 8.00 -3.40 13.93
N ALA A 127 6.68 -3.42 13.75
CA ALA A 127 5.94 -2.51 12.86
C ALA A 127 6.37 -1.04 12.97
N PRO A 128 6.43 -0.44 14.18
CA PRO A 128 6.81 0.96 14.34
C PRO A 128 8.27 1.23 13.94
N PHE A 129 9.18 0.29 14.19
CA PHE A 129 10.60 0.45 13.84
C PHE A 129 10.81 0.35 12.33
N ASP A 130 10.15 -0.58 11.64
CA ASP A 130 10.22 -0.67 10.18
C ASP A 130 9.55 0.55 9.52
N ALA A 131 8.44 1.04 10.08
CA ALA A 131 7.82 2.29 9.65
C ALA A 131 8.77 3.48 9.80
N GLN A 132 9.48 3.60 10.92
CA GLN A 132 10.47 4.66 11.12
C GLN A 132 11.63 4.54 10.13
N ARG A 133 12.19 3.33 9.95
CA ARG A 133 13.29 3.08 9.00
C ARG A 133 12.90 3.37 7.55
N LEU A 134 11.63 3.16 7.20
CA LEU A 134 11.08 3.52 5.89
C LEU A 134 10.90 5.04 5.76
N LEU A 135 10.39 5.71 6.78
CA LEU A 135 10.28 7.18 6.81
C LEU A 135 11.64 7.85 6.64
N GLU A 136 12.67 7.36 7.34
CA GLU A 136 14.05 7.85 7.22
C GLU A 136 14.58 7.76 5.78
N ARG A 137 14.31 6.64 5.09
CA ARG A 137 14.68 6.45 3.67
C ARG A 137 13.95 7.40 2.74
N LEU A 138 12.69 7.70 3.03
CA LEU A 138 11.88 8.66 2.28
C LEU A 138 12.23 10.13 2.62
N GLY A 139 13.18 10.37 3.53
CA GLY A 139 13.48 11.72 4.04
C GLY A 139 12.30 12.36 4.78
N LEU A 140 11.37 11.54 5.27
CA LEU A 140 10.19 11.98 6.00
C LEU A 140 10.47 11.89 7.50
N HIS A 141 10.14 12.95 8.23
CA HIS A 141 10.11 12.90 9.67
C HIS A 141 8.67 12.68 10.12
N ALA A 142 8.46 11.75 11.05
CA ALA A 142 7.16 11.60 11.69
C ALA A 142 6.77 12.97 12.27
N ARG A 143 5.67 13.55 11.79
CA ARG A 143 5.05 14.66 12.51
C ARG A 143 4.72 14.11 13.89
N ALA A 144 5.22 14.77 14.95
CA ALA A 144 4.72 14.52 16.29
C ALA A 144 3.19 14.58 16.19
N ALA A 145 2.52 13.50 16.60
CA ALA A 145 1.06 13.48 16.60
C ALA A 145 0.62 14.73 17.35
N ALA A 146 -0.10 15.62 16.67
CA ALA A 146 -0.66 16.78 17.32
C ALA A 146 -1.56 16.23 18.43
N ALA A 147 -1.17 16.44 19.69
CA ALA A 147 -2.06 16.27 20.81
C ALA A 147 -3.19 17.29 20.60
N GLY A 148 -4.34 16.77 20.18
CA GLY A 148 -5.58 17.50 19.96
C GLY A 148 -6.69 16.79 20.68
#